data_AF-A0A7V8WF47-F1
#
_entry.id   AF-A0A7V8WF47-F1
#
_cell.length_a   1.000
_cell.length_b   1.000
_cell.length_c   1.000
_cell.angle_alpha   90.00
_cell.angle_beta   90.00
_cell.angle_gamma   90.00
#
_symmetry.space_group_name_H-M   'P 1'
#
loop_
_entity.id
_entity.type
_entity.pdbx_description
1 polymer ?
#
loop_
_entity_poly.entity_id
_entity_poly.type
_entity_poly.pdbx_seq_one_letter_code
_entity_poly.pdbx_strand_id
1 'polypeptide(L)'
;MTMCASAAPRAGVPQSRHVHVLLARGANEIERLFPGFPAEMVQQGAQVLDAARDVAWLTPGGWGVRFDSGFELCCATRDLIEAHVRRRTLALPNVTLQDGISVATW
;
A
#
# COMPACT_ATOMS: atom_id res chain seq x y z
N MET A 1 -7.42 4.08 -16.75
CA MET A 1 -6.77 4.69 -15.57
C MET A 1 -5.30 4.26 -15.60
N THR A 2 -4.38 5.19 -15.85
CA THR A 2 -2.95 4.88 -16.04
C THR A 2 -2.23 4.85 -14.68
N MET A 3 -1.54 3.76 -14.36
CA MET A 3 -0.63 3.71 -13.21
C MET A 3 0.69 4.43 -13.55
N CYS A 4 1.11 5.38 -12.72
CA CYS A 4 2.37 6.10 -12.91
C CYS A 4 3.58 5.18 -12.74
N ALA A 5 4.63 5.44 -13.50
CA ALA A 5 5.90 4.71 -13.39
C ALA A 5 6.67 5.05 -12.12
N SER A 6 6.43 6.23 -11.54
CA SER A 6 7.01 6.72 -10.28
C SER A 6 5.91 6.92 -9.23
N ALA A 7 6.28 6.87 -7.95
CA ALA A 7 5.41 7.20 -6.83
C ALA A 7 5.13 8.71 -6.77
N ALA A 8 4.33 9.22 -7.71
CA ALA A 8 4.02 10.63 -7.85
C ALA A 8 2.49 10.86 -7.90
N PRO A 9 1.99 11.97 -7.31
CA PRO A 9 0.58 12.30 -7.34
C PRO A 9 0.05 12.42 -8.76
N ARG A 10 -1.19 11.97 -8.98
CA ARG A 10 -1.86 12.07 -10.28
C ARG A 10 -3.26 12.67 -10.18
N ALA A 11 -3.69 13.27 -11.29
CA ALA A 11 -5.04 13.81 -11.42
C ALA A 11 -6.09 12.72 -11.17
N GLY A 12 -7.18 13.09 -10.48
CA GLY A 12 -8.30 12.19 -10.17
C GLY A 12 -8.12 11.31 -8.92
N VAL A 13 -6.97 11.33 -8.23
CA VAL A 13 -6.77 10.59 -6.95
C VAL A 13 -6.13 11.48 -5.89
N PRO A 14 -6.86 12.49 -5.39
CA PRO A 14 -6.31 13.48 -4.45
C PRO A 14 -5.86 12.86 -3.12
N GLN A 15 -6.45 11.73 -2.72
CA GLN A 15 -6.16 11.05 -1.46
C GLN A 15 -4.89 10.20 -1.51
N SER A 16 -4.31 9.92 -2.69
CA SER A 16 -3.15 9.02 -2.90
C SER A 16 -1.95 9.29 -1.97
N ARG A 17 -1.74 10.57 -1.66
CA ARG A 17 -0.66 11.10 -0.80
C ARG A 17 -0.92 10.95 0.70
N HIS A 18 -2.15 10.64 1.12
CA HIS A 18 -2.44 10.36 2.53
C HIS A 18 -1.93 8.97 2.91
N VAL A 19 -1.81 8.76 4.22
CA VAL A 19 -1.50 7.44 4.76
C VAL A 19 -2.56 6.44 4.29
N HIS A 20 -2.09 5.35 3.69
CA HIS A 20 -2.89 4.17 3.42
C HIS A 20 -2.34 3.04 4.27
N VAL A 21 -3.24 2.44 5.04
CA VAL A 21 -2.94 1.25 5.81
C VAL A 21 -3.17 0.05 4.92
N LEU A 22 -2.09 -0.65 4.57
CA LEU A 22 -2.20 -1.98 3.98
C LEU A 22 -2.59 -2.96 5.09
N LEU A 23 -3.80 -3.51 4.99
CA LEU A 23 -4.30 -4.50 5.94
C LEU A 23 -3.37 -5.72 5.98
N ALA A 24 -3.18 -6.30 7.16
CA ALA A 24 -2.28 -7.44 7.39
C ALA A 24 -2.49 -8.58 6.38
N ARG A 25 -3.74 -8.95 6.07
CA ARG A 25 -4.01 -9.98 5.06
C ARG A 25 -3.57 -9.56 3.66
N GLY A 26 -3.79 -8.30 3.28
CA GLY A 26 -3.33 -7.75 2.01
C GLY A 26 -1.81 -7.76 1.90
N ALA A 27 -1.10 -7.38 2.97
CA ALA A 27 0.36 -7.47 3.05
C ALA A 27 0.86 -8.90 2.88
N ASN A 28 0.21 -9.88 3.54
CA ASN A 28 0.57 -11.29 3.40
C ASN A 28 0.37 -11.83 1.98
N GLU A 29 -0.72 -11.45 1.29
CA GLU A 29 -0.93 -11.89 -0.09
C GLU A 29 0.04 -11.21 -1.07
N ILE A 30 0.36 -9.93 -0.85
CA ILE A 30 1.38 -9.25 -1.67
C ILE A 30 2.75 -9.88 -1.45
N GLU A 31 3.11 -10.24 -0.21
CA GLU A 31 4.37 -10.94 0.08
C GLU A 31 4.46 -12.31 -0.61
N ARG A 32 3.34 -13.04 -0.71
CA ARG A 32 3.29 -14.31 -1.47
C ARG A 32 3.54 -14.10 -2.96
N LEU A 33 3.02 -13.02 -3.54
CA LEU A 33 3.22 -12.68 -4.95
C LEU A 33 4.61 -12.08 -5.22
N PHE A 34 5.11 -11.29 -4.28
CA PHE A 34 6.37 -10.55 -4.37
C PHE A 34 7.17 -10.71 -3.07
N PRO A 35 7.91 -11.81 -2.89
CA PRO A 35 8.70 -12.03 -1.68
C PRO A 35 9.66 -10.88 -1.38
N GLY A 36 9.72 -10.48 -0.11
CA GLY A 36 10.49 -9.34 0.39
C GLY A 36 9.76 -7.99 0.37
N PHE A 37 8.48 -7.96 -0.03
CA PHE A 37 7.74 -6.71 -0.24
C PHE A 37 7.66 -5.83 1.02
N PRO A 38 7.26 -6.32 2.21
CA PRO A 38 7.19 -5.48 3.42
C PRO A 38 8.55 -4.86 3.78
N ALA A 39 9.63 -5.63 3.67
CA ALA A 39 10.97 -5.15 3.96
C ALA A 39 11.41 -4.05 2.99
N GLU A 40 11.15 -4.21 1.70
CA GLU A 40 11.46 -3.19 0.70
C GLU A 40 10.58 -1.93 0.88
N MET A 41 9.32 -2.09 1.26
CA MET A 41 8.43 -0.97 1.56
C MET A 41 8.97 -0.13 2.73
N VAL A 42 9.42 -0.77 3.80
CA VAL A 42 10.04 -0.09 4.95
C VAL A 42 11.31 0.67 4.52
N GLN A 43 12.15 0.06 3.69
CA GLN A 43 13.34 0.72 3.14
C GLN A 43 13.01 1.96 2.29
N GLN A 44 11.81 1.99 1.69
CA GLN A 44 11.32 3.12 0.89
C GLN A 44 10.48 4.12 1.71
N GLY A 45 10.48 3.99 3.04
CA GLY A 45 9.88 4.95 3.96
C GLY A 45 8.50 4.57 4.49
N ALA A 46 7.98 3.37 4.19
CA ALA A 46 6.80 2.85 4.87
C ALA A 46 7.07 2.67 6.37
N GLN A 47 6.03 2.86 7.17
CA GLN A 47 6.08 2.67 8.63
C GLN A 47 5.27 1.44 9.01
N VAL A 48 5.78 0.63 9.93
CA VAL A 48 5.02 -0.49 10.52
C VAL A 48 4.61 -0.08 11.92
N LEU A 49 3.31 -0.13 12.19
CA LEU A 49 2.72 0.26 13.47
C LEU A 49 1.96 -0.93 14.08
N ASP A 50 1.97 -1.07 15.40
CA ASP A 50 1.03 -1.95 16.09
C ASP A 50 -0.31 -1.23 16.25
N ALA A 51 -1.39 -1.87 15.80
CA ALA A 51 -2.70 -1.23 15.74
C ALA A 51 -3.25 -0.80 17.11
N ALA A 52 -2.99 -1.54 18.19
CA ALA A 52 -3.51 -1.19 19.50
C ALA A 52 -2.56 -0.27 20.27
N ARG A 53 -1.24 -0.48 20.15
CA ARG A 53 -0.25 0.33 20.85
C ARG A 53 -0.11 1.73 20.25
N ASP A 54 -0.02 1.81 18.92
CA ASP A 54 0.47 3.01 18.23
C ASP A 54 -0.67 3.87 17.64
N VAL A 55 -1.87 3.31 17.44
CA VAL A 55 -3.03 4.03 16.89
C VAL A 55 -4.02 4.39 18.00
N ALA A 56 -4.28 5.69 18.16
CA ALA A 56 -5.35 6.15 19.05
C ALA A 56 -6.72 5.95 18.38
N TRP A 57 -7.57 5.12 19.00
CA TRP A 57 -8.91 4.81 18.48
C TRP A 57 -9.99 5.27 19.47
N LEU A 58 -10.75 6.31 19.10
CA LEU A 58 -11.87 6.82 19.90
C LEU A 58 -13.18 6.27 19.34
N THR A 59 -13.99 5.67 20.22
CA THR A 59 -15.32 5.16 19.91
C THR A 59 -16.37 5.79 20.83
N PRO A 60 -17.68 5.56 20.60
CA PRO A 60 -18.70 5.96 21.59
C PRO A 60 -18.49 5.35 22.98
N GLY A 61 -17.78 4.22 23.08
CA GLY A 61 -17.40 3.59 24.35
C GLY A 61 -16.15 4.19 25.01
N GLY A 62 -15.54 5.22 24.41
CA GLY A 62 -14.31 5.84 24.88
C GLY A 62 -13.08 5.44 24.07
N TRP A 63 -11.91 5.78 24.62
CA TRP A 63 -10.61 5.47 24.03
C TRP A 63 -10.29 3.98 24.15
N GLY A 64 -9.79 3.39 23.05
CA GLY A 64 -9.23 2.05 23.05
C GLY A 64 -8.03 1.93 23.99
N VAL A 65 -7.92 0.79 24.66
CA VAL A 65 -6.76 0.48 25.51
C VAL A 65 -5.54 0.23 24.64
N ARG A 66 -4.38 0.75 25.05
CA ARG A 66 -3.10 0.50 24.39
C ARG A 66 -2.42 -0.74 24.96
N PHE A 67 -2.02 -1.65 24.09
CA PHE A 67 -1.29 -2.88 24.41
C PHE A 67 -0.56 -3.39 23.17
N ASP A 68 0.45 -4.25 23.34
CA ASP A 68 1.10 -4.94 22.22
C ASP A 68 0.15 -6.00 21.66
N SER A 69 -0.49 -5.70 20.53
CA SER A 69 -1.46 -6.60 19.89
C SER A 69 -0.81 -7.62 18.96
N GLY A 70 0.38 -7.31 18.45
CA GLY A 70 1.02 -8.06 17.37
C GLY A 70 0.31 -7.87 16.02
N PHE A 71 -0.69 -7.00 15.95
CA PHE A 71 -1.41 -6.70 14.72
C PHE A 71 -0.76 -5.53 14.00
N GLU A 72 0.16 -5.87 13.10
CA GLU A 72 0.96 -4.90 12.36
C GLU A 72 0.19 -4.25 11.21
N LEU A 73 0.36 -2.94 11.09
CA LEU A 73 -0.19 -2.08 10.06
C LEU A 73 0.96 -1.51 9.23
N CYS A 74 1.06 -1.91 7.97
CA CYS A 74 2.01 -1.31 7.04
C CYS A 74 1.40 -0.03 6.47
N CYS A 75 1.95 1.12 6.87
CA CYS A 75 1.50 2.46 6.53
C CYS A 75 2.40 3.04 5.45
N ALA A 76 1.84 3.31 4.27
CA ALA A 76 2.54 3.91 3.14
C ALA A 76 1.59 4.81 2.34
N THR A 77 2.12 5.62 1.42
CA THR A 77 1.26 6.27 0.41
C THR A 77 0.81 5.22 -0.61
N ARG A 78 -0.36 5.45 -1.21
CA ARG A 78 -0.85 4.58 -2.28
C ARG A 78 0.09 4.59 -3.48
N ASP A 79 0.65 5.74 -3.81
CA ASP A 79 1.59 5.88 -4.91
C ASP A 79 2.84 5.02 -4.71
N LEU A 80 3.34 4.90 -3.47
CA LEU A 80 4.48 4.04 -3.16
C LEU A 80 4.14 2.56 -3.38
N ILE A 81 3.01 2.09 -2.86
CA ILE A 81 2.55 0.71 -3.02
C ILE A 81 2.36 0.38 -4.51
N GLU A 82 1.63 1.24 -5.23
CA GLU A 82 1.33 1.04 -6.65
C GLU A 82 2.60 1.03 -7.52
N ALA A 83 3.52 1.99 -7.31
CA ALA A 83 4.77 2.05 -8.06
C ALA A 83 5.65 0.83 -7.80
N HIS A 84 5.72 0.37 -6.54
CA HIS A 84 6.49 -0.81 -6.17
C HIS A 84 5.95 -2.08 -6.83
N VAL A 85 4.64 -2.32 -6.72
CA VAL A 85 3.96 -3.46 -7.36
C VAL A 85 4.14 -3.41 -8.88
N ARG A 86 3.98 -2.24 -9.50
CA ARG A 86 4.20 -2.05 -10.94
C ARG A 86 5.63 -2.42 -11.34
N ARG A 87 6.63 -1.92 -10.61
CA ARG A 87 8.06 -2.23 -10.86
C ARG A 87 8.32 -3.73 -10.80
N ARG A 88 7.85 -4.41 -9.75
CA ARG A 88 8.03 -5.87 -9.57
C ARG A 88 7.31 -6.67 -10.66
N THR A 89 6.09 -6.27 -11.00
CA THR A 89 5.29 -6.91 -12.06
C THR A 89 5.98 -6.81 -13.42
N LEU A 90 6.51 -5.63 -13.78
CA LEU A 90 7.20 -5.41 -15.05
C LEU A 90 8.60 -6.04 -15.12
N ALA A 91 9.16 -6.50 -14.00
CA ALA A 91 10.40 -7.26 -13.97
C ALA A 91 10.19 -8.75 -14.32
N LEU A 92 8.95 -9.22 -14.40
CA LEU A 92 8.64 -10.59 -14.80
C LEU A 92 8.82 -10.77 -16.33
N PRO A 93 9.51 -11.83 -16.79
CA PRO A 93 9.88 -11.98 -18.20
C PRO A 93 8.69 -12.20 -19.14
N ASN A 94 7.55 -12.65 -18.58
CA ASN A 94 6.32 -12.94 -19.31
C ASN A 94 5.29 -11.79 -19.24
N VAL A 95 5.69 -10.61 -18.75
CA VAL A 95 4.81 -9.44 -18.63
C VAL A 95 5.30 -8.33 -19.56
N THR A 96 4.38 -7.81 -20.37
CA THR A 96 4.63 -6.65 -21.24
C THR A 96 3.62 -5.55 -20.92
N LEU A 97 4.11 -4.32 -20.74
CA LEU A 97 3.24 -3.16 -20.56
C LEU A 97 2.60 -2.75 -21.90
N GLN A 98 1.29 -2.62 -21.91
CA GLN A 98 0.54 -1.95 -22.97
C GLN A 98 -0.08 -0.68 -22.35
N ASP A 99 0.34 0.49 -22.83
CA ASP A 99 -0.14 1.79 -22.33
C ASP A 99 -0.85 2.59 -23.44
N GLY A 100 -1.39 3.76 -23.09
CA GLY A 100 -2.16 4.60 -24.02
C GLY A 100 -3.56 4.06 -24.37
N ILE A 101 -3.99 2.95 -23.76
CA ILE A 101 -5.29 2.33 -24.02
C ILE A 101 -6.36 2.88 -23.06
N SER A 102 -7.48 3.34 -23.62
CA SER A 102 -8.67 3.71 -22.87
C SER A 102 -9.76 2.65 -23.07
N VAL A 103 -10.37 2.21 -21.97
CA VAL A 103 -11.52 1.29 -22.02
C VAL A 103 -12.78 2.15 -22.02
N ALA A 104 -13.55 2.09 -23.10
CA ALA A 104 -14.88 2.66 -23.14
C ALA A 104 -15.87 1.66 -22.51
N THR A 105 -16.65 2.12 -21.54
CA THR A 105 -17.83 1.39 -21.05
C THR A 105 -19.04 1.81 -21.89
N TRP A 106 -19.87 0.84 -22.26
CA TRP A 106 -21.16 1.06 -22.92
C TRP A 106 -22.18 1.69 -21.99
#